data_AF-F2Q5J6-F1
#
_entry.id   AF-F2Q5J6-F1
#
_cell.length_a   1.000
_cell.length_b   1.000
_cell.length_c   1.000
_cell.angle_alpha   90.00
_cell.angle_beta   90.00
_cell.angle_gamma   90.00
#
_symmetry.space_group_name_H-M   'P 1'
#
loop_
_entity.id
_entity.type
_entity.pdbx_description
1 polymer ?
#
loop_
_entity_poly.entity_id
_entity_poly.type
_entity_poly.pdbx_seq_one_letter_code
_entity_poly.pdbx_strand_id
1 'polypeptide(L)'
;MIAPLQTRAAGSISPTGSTLDAGEGKDGDNDNDNDDDEEDDDEDEDELMPGKTDAAMRTAEEGSKSWLPAIPKPVKRLFDQFPLVTYPPNTAPASSSSTSTASTASPASRTSTDANVGANERPDEHRLYVFTNADAARNGRPSVNPQCLMWQAYLKFRGIEFRTIPSNNHASPDGALPFLLPAGPGGDSEPSCVAPSKLQNWADTNAKHENPEAKISGVLRTYKSLLERNIRDAWLYTVYLDSSNFESIARKAYVNPSTTNPLVRATLAYQLKEAAKDQLQRKETYIDPNDILAEAQQAFKSLSYLLGENDYFIHDSTPCWFDASVFSYTHLILDQTLGWKYNPLASFLEEHPNLVQHRQRILDKYF
;
A
#
# COMPACT_ATOMS: atom_id res chain seq x y z
N MET A 1 -6.43 2.75 3.50
CA MET A 1 -6.05 2.43 2.11
C MET A 1 -7.18 1.67 1.48
N ILE A 2 -7.77 2.07 0.33
CA ILE A 2 -8.73 1.24 -0.41
C ILE A 2 -7.96 0.09 -1.06
N ALA A 3 -7.60 -0.91 -0.25
CA ALA A 3 -7.32 -2.23 -0.77
C ALA A 3 -8.68 -2.81 -1.19
N PRO A 4 -8.89 -3.22 -2.45
CA PRO A 4 -10.08 -3.96 -2.80
C PRO A 4 -10.12 -5.22 -1.93
N LEU A 5 -11.29 -5.51 -1.35
CA LEU A 5 -11.57 -6.77 -0.67
C LEU A 5 -11.17 -7.90 -1.63
N GLN A 6 -10.19 -8.71 -1.24
CA GLN A 6 -9.92 -9.97 -1.91
C GLN A 6 -11.22 -10.78 -1.88
N THR A 7 -11.79 -11.01 -3.06
CA THR A 7 -12.94 -11.88 -3.23
C THR A 7 -12.50 -13.28 -2.83
N ARG A 8 -12.87 -13.70 -1.62
CA ARG A 8 -12.72 -15.09 -1.18
C ARG A 8 -13.52 -15.94 -2.17
N ALA A 9 -12.85 -16.82 -2.91
CA ALA A 9 -13.46 -17.69 -3.89
C ALA A 9 -14.63 -18.45 -3.23
N ALA A 10 -15.85 -18.16 -3.67
CA ALA A 10 -17.03 -18.91 -3.29
C ALA A 10 -16.93 -20.29 -3.94
N GLY A 11 -16.78 -21.32 -3.11
CA GLY A 11 -16.90 -22.71 -3.52
C GLY A 11 -18.30 -22.94 -4.09
N SER A 12 -18.32 -23.36 -5.35
CA SER A 12 -19.48 -23.87 -6.07
C SER A 12 -20.16 -24.99 -5.29
N ILE A 13 -21.40 -24.78 -4.85
CA ILE A 13 -22.39 -25.85 -4.68
C ILE A 13 -23.71 -25.34 -5.26
N SER A 14 -24.20 -26.03 -6.28
CA SER A 14 -25.58 -25.92 -6.80
C SER A 14 -26.23 -27.32 -6.70
N PRO A 15 -27.54 -27.50 -6.96
CA PRO A 15 -28.52 -27.68 -5.90
C PRO A 15 -29.23 -29.03 -6.01
N THR A 16 -29.82 -29.51 -4.93
CA THR A 16 -30.85 -30.55 -4.99
C THR A 16 -31.99 -30.15 -4.04
N GLY A 17 -33.17 -29.91 -4.61
CA GLY A 17 -34.37 -29.61 -3.86
C GLY A 17 -35.10 -30.86 -3.35
N SER A 18 -35.99 -30.67 -2.38
CA SER A 18 -37.38 -31.14 -2.38
C SER A 18 -38.06 -30.89 -1.03
N THR A 19 -39.05 -29.99 -1.06
CA THR A 19 -40.46 -30.14 -0.62
C THR A 19 -40.87 -30.45 0.84
N LEU A 20 -41.90 -29.69 1.28
CA LEU A 20 -42.89 -29.90 2.38
C LEU A 20 -42.36 -29.61 3.80
N ASP A 21 -43.06 -29.02 4.78
CA ASP A 21 -44.49 -28.89 5.06
C ASP A 21 -44.73 -27.72 6.07
N ALA A 22 -46.00 -27.38 6.28
CA ALA A 22 -46.58 -26.30 7.08
C ALA A 22 -46.41 -26.39 8.61
N GLY A 23 -46.71 -25.30 9.33
CA GLY A 23 -47.03 -25.35 10.76
C GLY A 23 -46.99 -23.99 11.47
N GLU A 24 -48.10 -23.65 12.15
CA GLU A 24 -48.50 -22.35 12.72
C GLU A 24 -47.75 -21.87 13.99
N GLY A 25 -48.03 -20.62 14.36
CA GLY A 25 -47.43 -19.87 15.46
C GLY A 25 -47.82 -20.28 16.88
N LYS A 26 -47.16 -19.63 17.86
CA LYS A 26 -47.81 -19.00 19.03
C LYS A 26 -46.82 -18.20 19.87
N ASP A 27 -47.38 -17.12 20.43
CA ASP A 27 -46.83 -16.15 21.36
C ASP A 27 -46.46 -16.74 22.74
N GLY A 28 -45.66 -15.99 23.51
CA GLY A 28 -45.63 -16.12 24.98
C GLY A 28 -44.35 -15.59 25.66
N ASP A 29 -44.46 -14.42 26.28
CA ASP A 29 -43.52 -13.83 27.24
C ASP A 29 -43.24 -14.74 28.47
N ASN A 30 -42.10 -14.57 29.13
CA ASN A 30 -41.98 -13.91 30.45
C ASN A 30 -40.72 -14.36 31.25
N ASP A 31 -40.22 -13.41 32.03
CA ASP A 31 -39.04 -13.41 32.90
C ASP A 31 -39.01 -14.49 34.02
N ASN A 32 -37.81 -14.82 34.53
CA ASN A 32 -37.29 -14.37 35.84
C ASN A 32 -36.30 -15.37 36.51
N ASP A 33 -35.22 -14.81 37.04
CA ASP A 33 -34.36 -15.14 38.20
C ASP A 33 -34.42 -16.52 38.88
N ASN A 34 -33.25 -17.11 39.16
CA ASN A 34 -32.72 -17.18 40.53
C ASN A 34 -31.32 -17.79 40.63
N ASP A 35 -30.60 -17.24 41.61
CA ASP A 35 -29.32 -17.63 42.20
C ASP A 35 -29.33 -19.04 42.80
N ASP A 36 -28.14 -19.64 42.93
CA ASP A 36 -27.76 -20.46 44.10
C ASP A 36 -26.22 -20.50 44.21
N ASP A 37 -25.75 -20.05 45.38
CA ASP A 37 -24.39 -20.10 45.92
C ASP A 37 -24.05 -21.48 46.51
N GLU A 38 -22.76 -21.83 46.63
CA GLU A 38 -22.09 -22.58 47.74
C GLU A 38 -20.60 -22.82 47.35
N GLU A 39 -19.64 -22.11 48.00
CA GLU A 39 -18.71 -22.54 49.10
C GLU A 39 -17.59 -23.52 48.66
N ASP A 40 -16.31 -23.08 48.60
CA ASP A 40 -15.18 -23.24 49.58
C ASP A 40 -14.76 -24.73 49.75
N ASP A 41 -13.52 -25.21 49.80
CA ASP A 41 -12.14 -24.75 50.01
C ASP A 41 -11.21 -25.85 49.40
N ASP A 42 -9.94 -25.54 49.11
CA ASP A 42 -8.76 -26.34 49.53
C ASP A 42 -7.48 -25.94 48.77
N GLU A 43 -6.42 -25.78 49.56
CA GLU A 43 -5.05 -25.36 49.25
C GLU A 43 -4.28 -26.39 48.41
N ASP A 44 -3.34 -25.93 47.56
CA ASP A 44 -1.93 -26.35 47.60
C ASP A 44 -1.10 -25.81 46.41
N GLU A 45 0.16 -25.52 46.74
CA GLU A 45 1.21 -24.93 45.91
C GLU A 45 1.68 -25.85 44.77
N ASP A 46 1.96 -25.30 43.57
CA ASP A 46 2.81 -25.96 42.58
C ASP A 46 3.68 -24.95 41.80
N GLU A 47 4.98 -25.03 42.06
CA GLU A 47 6.05 -24.35 41.33
C GLU A 47 6.45 -25.17 40.08
N LEU A 48 6.75 -24.46 38.97
CA LEU A 48 7.48 -24.90 37.76
C LEU A 48 6.75 -25.78 36.71
N MET A 49 6.27 -25.14 35.63
CA MET A 49 6.82 -25.23 34.25
C MET A 49 5.83 -24.63 33.21
N PRO A 50 6.28 -23.83 32.23
CA PRO A 50 5.40 -23.11 31.31
C PRO A 50 4.79 -24.01 30.23
N GLY A 51 3.47 -24.21 30.31
CA GLY A 51 2.63 -24.80 29.27
C GLY A 51 2.25 -23.80 28.19
N LYS A 52 2.61 -24.13 26.95
CA LYS A 52 1.94 -23.85 25.66
C LYS A 52 1.25 -22.48 25.50
N THR A 53 1.93 -21.56 24.83
CA THR A 53 1.28 -20.55 23.99
C THR A 53 0.97 -21.16 22.62
N ASP A 54 -0.31 -21.12 22.23
CA ASP A 54 -0.80 -21.44 20.90
C ASP A 54 -0.20 -20.52 19.83
N ALA A 55 0.66 -21.11 18.99
CA ALA A 55 1.11 -20.54 17.73
C ALA A 55 0.25 -21.08 16.59
N ALA A 56 -0.91 -20.47 16.37
CA ALA A 56 -1.65 -20.66 15.13
C ALA A 56 -1.11 -19.71 14.05
N MET A 57 -0.84 -20.28 12.88
CA MET A 57 -0.56 -19.64 11.59
C MET A 57 0.92 -19.37 11.23
N ARG A 58 1.72 -20.44 11.28
CA ARG A 58 2.79 -20.69 10.31
C ARG A 58 2.32 -21.71 9.28
N THR A 59 2.05 -21.27 8.05
CA THR A 59 2.02 -22.07 6.81
C THR A 59 2.48 -21.12 5.69
N ALA A 60 3.36 -21.44 4.75
CA ALA A 60 3.97 -22.70 4.38
C ALA A 60 5.29 -22.41 3.64
N GLU A 61 6.43 -22.83 4.19
CA GLU A 61 7.50 -23.35 3.34
C GLU A 61 7.18 -24.83 3.15
N GLU A 62 6.48 -25.16 2.07
CA GLU A 62 6.46 -26.53 1.56
C GLU A 62 7.82 -26.84 0.91
N GLY A 63 8.85 -26.98 1.74
CA GLY A 63 9.84 -28.00 1.45
C GLY A 63 9.09 -29.32 1.45
N SER A 64 9.04 -30.00 0.30
CA SER A 64 8.53 -31.35 0.13
C SER A 64 8.73 -32.14 1.42
N LYS A 65 7.64 -32.39 2.17
CA LYS A 65 7.71 -33.29 3.33
C LYS A 65 8.03 -34.65 2.74
N SER A 66 9.31 -34.99 2.73
CA SER A 66 9.78 -36.29 2.31
C SER A 66 9.12 -37.32 3.22
N TRP A 67 8.10 -38.01 2.70
CA TRP A 67 7.47 -39.16 3.35
C TRP A 67 8.45 -40.34 3.53
N LEU A 68 9.71 -40.16 3.15
CA LEU A 68 10.79 -41.12 3.25
C LEU A 68 11.71 -40.74 4.44
N PRO A 69 12.17 -41.74 5.24
CA PRO A 69 13.14 -41.51 6.30
C PRO A 69 14.41 -40.85 5.74
N ALA A 70 15.06 -39.99 6.55
CA ALA A 70 16.27 -39.29 6.16
C ALA A 70 17.33 -40.28 5.66
N ILE A 71 17.62 -40.18 4.35
CA ILE A 71 18.50 -41.12 3.66
C ILE A 71 19.90 -41.07 4.30
N PRO A 72 20.48 -42.23 4.68
CA PRO A 72 21.84 -42.28 5.21
C PRO A 72 22.83 -41.58 4.27
N LYS A 73 23.76 -40.79 4.84
CA LYS A 73 24.78 -40.02 4.08
C LYS A 73 25.47 -40.79 2.94
N PRO A 74 25.78 -42.10 3.06
CA PRO A 74 26.39 -42.85 1.95
C PRO A 74 25.47 -43.00 0.74
N VAL A 75 24.16 -43.19 0.96
CA VAL A 75 23.16 -43.33 -0.10
C VAL A 75 22.84 -41.95 -0.69
N LYS A 76 22.83 -40.89 0.12
CA LYS A 76 22.70 -39.51 -0.35
C LYS A 76 23.76 -39.14 -1.39
N ARG A 77 25.02 -39.57 -1.18
CA ARG A 77 26.11 -39.34 -2.16
C ARG A 77 25.87 -39.96 -3.53
N LEU A 78 25.11 -41.07 -3.60
CA LEU A 78 24.76 -41.70 -4.88
C LEU A 78 23.66 -40.91 -5.60
N PHE A 79 22.69 -40.37 -4.85
CA PHE A 79 21.61 -39.56 -5.42
C PHE A 79 22.05 -38.14 -5.77
N ASP A 80 23.04 -37.58 -5.07
CA ASP A 80 23.65 -36.27 -5.39
C ASP A 80 24.42 -36.30 -6.74
N GLN A 81 24.70 -37.48 -7.30
CA GLN A 81 25.28 -37.63 -8.66
C GLN A 81 24.24 -37.46 -9.78
N PHE A 82 22.95 -37.39 -9.43
CA PHE A 82 21.87 -37.11 -10.37
C PHE A 82 21.35 -35.68 -10.15
N PRO A 83 21.13 -34.89 -11.21
CA PRO A 83 21.15 -35.28 -12.62
C PRO A 83 22.57 -35.38 -13.21
N LEU A 84 22.77 -36.36 -14.11
CA LEU A 84 24.05 -36.58 -14.80
C LEU A 84 24.46 -35.40 -15.71
N VAL A 85 23.48 -34.61 -16.15
CA VAL A 85 23.67 -33.38 -16.94
C VAL A 85 22.68 -32.33 -16.45
N THR A 86 23.19 -31.20 -16.00
CA THR A 86 22.40 -30.00 -15.73
C THR A 86 22.55 -29.06 -16.93
N TYR A 87 21.45 -28.82 -17.63
CA TYR A 87 21.43 -27.84 -18.72
C TYR A 87 21.57 -26.42 -18.17
N PRO A 88 22.10 -25.47 -18.97
CA PRO A 88 22.08 -24.06 -18.58
C PRO A 88 20.64 -23.60 -18.32
N PRO A 89 20.42 -22.61 -17.42
CA PRO A 89 19.11 -22.03 -17.19
C PRO A 89 18.48 -21.55 -18.50
N ASN A 90 17.17 -21.75 -18.64
CA ASN A 90 16.44 -21.21 -19.78
C ASN A 90 16.54 -19.68 -19.79
N THR A 91 16.75 -19.11 -20.98
CA THR A 91 16.68 -17.66 -21.15
C THR A 91 15.30 -17.17 -20.76
N ALA A 92 15.26 -16.12 -19.93
CA ALA A 92 13.99 -15.56 -19.49
C ALA A 92 13.19 -15.03 -20.70
N PRO A 93 11.85 -15.14 -20.71
CA PRO A 93 11.03 -14.67 -21.83
C PRO A 93 11.27 -13.19 -22.16
N ALA A 94 11.01 -12.78 -23.41
CA ALA A 94 11.22 -11.40 -23.85
C ALA A 94 10.45 -10.35 -23.00
N SER A 95 9.31 -10.73 -22.41
CA SER A 95 8.54 -9.89 -21.48
C SER A 95 9.25 -9.64 -20.13
N SER A 96 10.22 -10.48 -19.78
CA SER A 96 11.01 -10.39 -18.54
C SER A 96 12.41 -9.80 -18.77
N SER A 97 12.89 -9.83 -20.02
CA SER A 97 14.21 -9.34 -20.43
C SER A 97 14.11 -8.54 -21.74
N SER A 98 13.89 -7.23 -21.65
CA SER A 98 14.07 -6.35 -22.81
C SER A 98 15.57 -6.09 -23.00
N THR A 99 16.34 -7.11 -23.37
CA THR A 99 17.72 -6.87 -23.78
C THR A 99 17.68 -6.18 -25.14
N SER A 100 17.85 -4.86 -25.16
CA SER A 100 18.13 -4.10 -26.38
C SER A 100 19.51 -4.52 -26.88
N THR A 101 19.60 -5.64 -27.60
CA THR A 101 20.79 -5.96 -28.36
C THR A 101 20.91 -4.91 -29.47
N ALA A 102 21.92 -4.05 -29.31
CA ALA A 102 22.36 -3.14 -30.34
C ALA A 102 22.75 -3.94 -31.59
N SER A 103 21.80 -4.09 -32.52
CA SER A 103 22.09 -4.43 -33.90
C SER A 103 21.54 -3.31 -34.76
N THR A 104 22.46 -2.68 -35.49
CA THR A 104 22.28 -1.65 -36.50
C THR A 104 21.04 -1.91 -37.37
N ALA A 105 19.95 -1.19 -37.12
CA ALA A 105 18.87 -0.96 -38.07
C ALA A 105 18.14 0.36 -37.75
N SER A 106 17.86 1.12 -38.80
CA SER A 106 17.36 2.51 -38.88
C SER A 106 16.23 2.93 -37.92
N PRO A 107 16.10 4.25 -37.64
CA PRO A 107 15.09 4.80 -36.74
C PRO A 107 13.74 4.87 -37.45
N ALA A 108 12.88 3.89 -37.21
CA ALA A 108 11.47 3.99 -37.57
C ALA A 108 10.61 3.65 -36.36
N SER A 109 10.01 4.70 -35.79
CA SER A 109 8.75 4.73 -35.04
C SER A 109 8.39 3.45 -34.28
N ARG A 110 8.89 3.31 -33.04
CA ARG A 110 8.26 2.43 -32.03
C ARG A 110 7.68 3.28 -30.91
N THR A 111 6.46 3.74 -31.11
CA THR A 111 5.55 4.07 -30.00
C THR A 111 5.09 2.76 -29.37
N SER A 112 5.97 2.07 -28.64
CA SER A 112 5.57 0.97 -27.78
C SER A 112 5.11 1.56 -26.44
N THR A 113 3.81 1.51 -26.22
CA THR A 113 3.08 1.94 -25.00
C THR A 113 3.31 1.02 -23.79
N ASP A 114 4.27 0.09 -23.86
CA ASP A 114 4.53 -0.85 -22.77
C ASP A 114 5.29 -0.14 -21.65
N ALA A 115 4.53 0.24 -20.61
CA ALA A 115 4.99 1.07 -19.50
C ALA A 115 6.10 0.43 -18.62
N ASN A 116 6.40 -0.85 -18.81
CA ASN A 116 7.35 -1.63 -18.00
C ASN A 116 8.54 -2.22 -18.78
N VAL A 117 8.73 -1.82 -20.04
CA VAL A 117 9.91 -2.23 -20.83
C VAL A 117 11.17 -1.81 -20.08
N GLY A 118 11.97 -2.80 -19.68
CA GLY A 118 13.25 -2.58 -19.03
C GLY A 118 13.25 -2.42 -17.51
N ALA A 119 12.19 -2.75 -16.77
CA ALA A 119 12.23 -2.71 -15.30
C ALA A 119 13.36 -3.61 -14.69
N ASN A 120 13.76 -4.66 -15.42
CA ASN A 120 14.83 -5.57 -15.03
C ASN A 120 16.19 -5.30 -15.68
N GLU A 121 16.34 -4.22 -16.47
CA GLU A 121 17.59 -3.91 -17.18
C GLU A 121 18.70 -3.39 -16.26
N ARG A 122 18.36 -2.92 -15.06
CA ARG A 122 19.29 -2.36 -14.07
C ARG A 122 19.05 -2.98 -12.69
N PRO A 123 19.52 -4.21 -12.45
CA PRO A 123 19.33 -4.89 -11.16
C PRO A 123 20.12 -4.24 -10.02
N ASP A 124 21.07 -3.37 -10.36
CA ASP A 124 21.95 -2.59 -9.48
C ASP A 124 21.29 -1.33 -8.90
N GLU A 125 20.09 -0.96 -9.36
CA GLU A 125 19.34 0.18 -8.85
C GLU A 125 18.13 -0.27 -8.00
N HIS A 126 17.83 0.46 -6.91
CA HIS A 126 16.58 0.26 -6.17
C HIS A 126 15.39 0.62 -7.06
N ARG A 127 14.30 -0.16 -6.99
CA ARG A 127 13.10 0.05 -7.83
C ARG A 127 11.88 0.22 -6.95
N LEU A 128 11.25 1.40 -7.03
CA LEU A 128 10.02 1.71 -6.32
C LEU A 128 8.83 1.59 -7.27
N TYR A 129 7.92 0.67 -6.96
CA TYR A 129 6.72 0.42 -7.74
C TYR A 129 5.58 1.27 -7.20
N VAL A 130 5.02 2.15 -8.05
CA VAL A 130 4.03 3.17 -7.64
C VAL A 130 2.93 3.36 -8.69
N PHE A 131 1.86 4.04 -8.28
CA PHE A 131 0.86 4.56 -9.22
C PHE A 131 1.37 5.80 -9.96
N THR A 132 1.82 5.59 -11.20
CA THR A 132 2.28 6.66 -12.09
C THR A 132 2.14 6.21 -13.55
N ASN A 133 2.39 7.12 -14.49
CA ASN A 133 2.49 6.78 -15.91
C ASN A 133 3.95 6.65 -16.35
N ALA A 134 4.20 6.03 -17.50
CA ALA A 134 5.55 5.72 -17.97
C ALA A 134 6.43 6.96 -18.25
N ASP A 135 5.83 8.10 -18.62
CA ASP A 135 6.56 9.36 -18.83
C ASP A 135 6.97 9.99 -17.49
N ALA A 136 6.03 10.06 -16.55
CA ALA A 136 6.25 10.55 -15.20
C ALA A 136 7.27 9.70 -14.44
N ALA A 137 7.19 8.37 -14.57
CA ALA A 137 8.17 7.44 -14.01
C ALA A 137 9.59 7.69 -14.51
N ARG A 138 9.76 7.87 -15.83
CA ARG A 138 11.06 8.14 -16.46
C ARG A 138 11.68 9.45 -15.99
N ASN A 139 10.85 10.46 -15.75
CA ASN A 139 11.28 11.78 -15.31
C ASN A 139 11.30 11.93 -13.77
N GLY A 140 11.08 10.87 -13.01
CA GLY A 140 11.07 10.92 -11.53
C GLY A 140 9.99 11.80 -10.93
N ARG A 141 8.90 12.06 -11.67
CA ARG A 141 7.80 12.94 -11.25
C ARG A 141 7.01 12.35 -10.07
N PRO A 142 6.31 13.20 -9.29
CA PRO A 142 5.40 12.78 -8.23
C PRO A 142 4.38 11.73 -8.70
N SER A 143 4.18 10.69 -7.88
CA SER A 143 3.09 9.72 -8.04
C SER A 143 1.72 10.37 -7.85
N VAL A 144 0.69 9.88 -8.56
CA VAL A 144 -0.70 10.36 -8.46
C VAL A 144 -1.47 9.79 -7.26
N ASN A 145 -0.86 8.87 -6.52
CA ASN A 145 -1.40 8.29 -5.29
C ASN A 145 -0.69 8.86 -4.05
N PRO A 146 -1.43 9.33 -3.02
CA PRO A 146 -0.83 9.95 -1.83
C PRO A 146 0.16 9.02 -1.11
N GLN A 147 -0.22 7.76 -0.87
CA GLN A 147 0.64 6.82 -0.13
C GLN A 147 1.92 6.49 -0.91
N CYS A 148 1.83 6.34 -2.23
CA CYS A 148 2.99 6.17 -3.08
C CYS A 148 3.90 7.41 -3.08
N LEU A 149 3.32 8.60 -3.18
CA LEU A 149 4.07 9.87 -3.17
C LEU A 149 4.75 10.13 -1.83
N MET A 150 4.09 9.79 -0.71
CA MET A 150 4.67 9.88 0.62
C MET A 150 5.97 9.07 0.70
N TRP A 151 5.94 7.79 0.30
CA TRP A 151 7.15 6.95 0.31
C TRP A 151 8.19 7.40 -0.70
N GLN A 152 7.76 7.86 -1.88
CA GLN A 152 8.66 8.43 -2.88
C GLN A 152 9.43 9.64 -2.32
N ALA A 153 8.74 10.56 -1.63
CA ALA A 153 9.36 11.71 -0.99
C ALA A 153 10.24 11.28 0.19
N TYR A 154 9.76 10.39 1.06
CA TYR A 154 10.52 9.93 2.23
C TYR A 154 11.85 9.27 1.84
N LEU A 155 11.85 8.39 0.84
CA LEU A 155 13.09 7.77 0.34
C LEU A 155 14.07 8.83 -0.21
N LYS A 156 13.56 9.85 -0.92
CA LYS A 156 14.38 10.99 -1.38
C LYS A 156 14.95 11.81 -0.22
N PHE A 157 14.18 12.04 0.85
CA PHE A 157 14.65 12.74 2.05
C PHE A 157 15.80 11.99 2.72
N ARG A 158 15.78 10.66 2.67
CA ARG A 158 16.85 9.78 3.20
C ARG A 158 18.04 9.63 2.25
N GLY A 159 18.02 10.28 1.08
CA GLY A 159 19.08 10.25 0.09
C GLY A 159 19.20 8.90 -0.64
N ILE A 160 18.15 8.10 -0.63
CA ILE A 160 18.10 6.80 -1.29
C ILE A 160 17.72 7.02 -2.75
N GLU A 161 18.60 6.60 -3.65
CA GLU A 161 18.37 6.69 -5.09
C GLU A 161 17.57 5.48 -5.54
N PHE A 162 16.50 5.72 -6.30
CA PHE A 162 15.66 4.65 -6.83
C PHE A 162 15.05 5.05 -8.17
N ARG A 163 14.80 4.06 -9.00
CA ARG A 163 14.00 4.19 -10.21
C ARG A 163 12.52 3.99 -9.88
N THR A 164 11.68 4.87 -10.41
CA THR A 164 10.23 4.74 -10.28
C THR A 164 9.70 3.83 -11.39
N ILE A 165 8.88 2.84 -11.04
CA ILE A 165 8.27 1.89 -11.98
C ILE A 165 6.74 1.95 -11.87
N PRO A 166 6.00 2.15 -12.98
CA PRO A 166 4.54 2.07 -12.99
C PRO A 166 4.06 0.69 -12.58
N SER A 167 3.11 0.63 -11.65
CA SER A 167 2.58 -0.65 -11.16
C SER A 167 1.10 -0.58 -10.81
N ASN A 168 0.55 -1.71 -10.41
CA ASN A 168 -0.80 -1.85 -9.89
C ASN A 168 -0.80 -2.66 -8.58
N ASN A 169 -1.92 -2.62 -7.84
CA ASN A 169 -2.04 -3.28 -6.53
C ASN A 169 -1.82 -4.80 -6.58
N HIS A 170 -2.17 -5.47 -7.69
CA HIS A 170 -2.04 -6.92 -7.82
C HIS A 170 -0.59 -7.42 -7.92
N ALA A 171 0.35 -6.52 -8.26
CA ALA A 171 1.76 -6.85 -8.32
C ALA A 171 2.47 -6.75 -6.95
N SER A 172 1.79 -6.23 -5.92
CA SER A 172 2.38 -6.04 -4.59
C SER A 172 2.21 -7.28 -3.71
N PRO A 173 3.21 -7.65 -2.88
CA PRO A 173 3.09 -8.78 -1.95
C PRO A 173 1.90 -8.67 -0.99
N ASP A 174 1.63 -7.44 -0.52
CA ASP A 174 0.57 -7.16 0.45
C ASP A 174 -0.73 -6.68 -0.25
N GLY A 175 -0.80 -6.75 -1.59
CA GLY A 175 -1.94 -6.27 -2.38
C GLY A 175 -2.08 -4.74 -2.43
N ALA A 176 -1.01 -4.01 -2.07
CA ALA A 176 -1.02 -2.59 -1.77
C ALA A 176 0.26 -1.90 -2.26
N LEU A 177 0.15 -0.86 -3.08
CA LEU A 177 1.30 -0.02 -3.46
C LEU A 177 1.59 1.09 -2.43
N PRO A 178 2.85 1.52 -2.26
CA PRO A 178 4.03 1.10 -3.03
C PRO A 178 4.78 -0.08 -2.41
N PHE A 179 5.59 -0.78 -3.20
CA PHE A 179 6.61 -1.71 -2.71
C PHE A 179 7.96 -1.40 -3.35
N LEU A 180 9.03 -1.77 -2.67
CA LEU A 180 10.40 -1.54 -3.13
C LEU A 180 11.08 -2.89 -3.40
N LEU A 181 11.72 -3.01 -4.56
CA LEU A 181 12.72 -4.05 -4.82
C LEU A 181 14.10 -3.43 -4.64
N PRO A 182 14.87 -3.83 -3.61
CA PRO A 182 16.23 -3.35 -3.44
C PRO A 182 17.11 -3.71 -4.63
N ALA A 183 18.17 -2.93 -4.85
CA ALA A 183 19.26 -3.32 -5.73
C ALA A 183 19.79 -4.68 -5.26
N GLY A 184 19.84 -5.66 -6.16
CA GLY A 184 20.36 -6.98 -5.81
C GLY A 184 21.89 -6.94 -5.75
N PRO A 185 22.55 -7.65 -4.81
CA PRO A 185 23.92 -8.09 -5.08
C PRO A 185 23.83 -8.97 -6.34
N GLY A 186 24.69 -8.78 -7.33
CA GLY A 186 24.66 -9.50 -8.61
C GLY A 186 24.96 -11.00 -8.52
N GLY A 187 24.23 -11.74 -7.68
CA GLY A 187 24.30 -13.18 -7.48
C GLY A 187 22.90 -13.75 -7.18
N ASP A 188 22.76 -15.07 -7.31
CA ASP A 188 21.52 -15.86 -7.44
C ASP A 188 20.48 -15.78 -6.30
N SER A 189 20.58 -14.80 -5.39
CA SER A 189 19.57 -14.55 -4.34
C SER A 189 18.54 -13.53 -4.84
N GLU A 190 17.29 -13.97 -4.96
CA GLU A 190 16.18 -13.10 -5.37
C GLU A 190 16.06 -11.89 -4.42
N PRO A 191 16.00 -10.64 -4.94
CA PRO A 191 15.92 -9.46 -4.08
C PRO A 191 14.63 -9.51 -3.26
N SER A 192 14.77 -9.57 -1.93
CA SER A 192 13.63 -9.62 -1.03
C SER A 192 12.80 -8.34 -1.16
N CYS A 193 11.55 -8.48 -1.62
CA CYS A 193 10.63 -7.37 -1.77
C CYS A 193 10.33 -6.72 -0.42
N VAL A 194 10.44 -5.40 -0.35
CA VAL A 194 10.14 -4.61 0.85
C VAL A 194 8.74 -4.03 0.72
N ALA A 195 7.84 -4.58 1.51
CA ALA A 195 6.47 -4.09 1.65
C ALA A 195 6.39 -2.73 2.37
N PRO A 196 5.31 -1.95 2.18
CA PRO A 196 5.18 -0.63 2.80
C PRO A 196 5.28 -0.65 4.33
N SER A 197 4.83 -1.73 4.98
CA SER A 197 4.91 -1.93 6.44
C SER A 197 6.35 -2.01 6.97
N LYS A 198 7.29 -2.47 6.14
CA LYS A 198 8.72 -2.61 6.47
C LYS A 198 9.58 -1.49 5.89
N LEU A 199 8.99 -0.63 5.05
CA LEU A 199 9.73 0.33 4.25
C LEU A 199 10.36 1.45 5.08
N GLN A 200 9.75 1.85 6.21
CA GLN A 200 10.37 2.82 7.12
C GLN A 200 11.68 2.28 7.69
N ASN A 201 11.63 1.11 8.34
CA ASN A 201 12.80 0.48 8.95
C ASN A 201 13.89 0.20 7.91
N TRP A 202 13.49 -0.25 6.72
CA TRP A 202 14.42 -0.46 5.62
C TRP A 202 15.08 0.85 5.18
N ALA A 203 14.30 1.92 4.98
CA ALA A 203 14.83 3.22 4.58
C ALA A 203 15.78 3.79 5.66
N ASP A 204 15.44 3.64 6.93
CA ASP A 204 16.26 4.12 8.05
C ASP A 204 17.60 3.39 8.12
N THR A 205 17.61 2.09 7.84
CA THR A 205 18.83 1.27 7.83
C THR A 205 19.75 1.60 6.65
N ASN A 206 19.18 2.03 5.52
CA ASN A 206 19.91 2.29 4.27
C ASN A 206 20.11 3.78 3.98
N ALA A 207 19.75 4.65 4.92
CA ALA A 207 19.85 6.10 4.74
C ALA A 207 21.29 6.60 4.78
N LYS A 208 21.58 7.66 4.01
CA LYS A 208 22.88 8.35 4.03
C LYS A 208 23.09 9.22 5.28
N HIS A 209 22.02 9.58 5.99
CA HIS A 209 22.03 10.47 7.15
C HIS A 209 21.29 9.85 8.34
N GLU A 210 21.82 10.10 9.55
CA GLU A 210 21.19 9.68 10.81
C GLU A 210 19.80 10.29 10.97
N ASN A 211 18.89 9.52 11.58
CA ASN A 211 17.51 9.93 11.77
C ASN A 211 17.34 10.74 13.08
N PRO A 212 17.03 12.04 13.03
CA PRO A 212 16.75 12.83 14.25
C PRO A 212 15.39 12.50 14.90
N GLU A 213 14.59 11.60 14.32
CA GLU A 213 13.20 11.29 14.70
C GLU A 213 13.03 10.69 16.12
N ALA A 214 14.11 10.31 16.80
CA ALA A 214 14.06 9.68 18.12
C ALA A 214 13.51 10.58 19.24
N LYS A 215 13.60 11.92 19.14
CA LYS A 215 13.19 12.84 20.24
C LYS A 215 11.86 13.58 20.03
N ILE A 216 11.34 13.69 18.81
CA ILE A 216 10.15 14.51 18.48
C ILE A 216 8.90 13.65 18.15
N SER A 217 9.06 12.32 18.17
CA SER A 217 8.07 11.35 17.71
C SER A 217 6.71 11.40 18.42
N GLY A 218 6.63 11.83 19.69
CA GLY A 218 5.38 11.82 20.46
C GLY A 218 4.34 12.81 19.95
N VAL A 219 4.74 14.06 19.71
CA VAL A 219 3.81 15.11 19.27
C VAL A 219 3.34 14.83 17.85
N LEU A 220 4.27 14.60 16.92
CA LEU A 220 3.93 14.32 15.51
C LEU A 220 3.06 13.06 15.36
N ARG A 221 3.24 12.06 16.23
CA ARG A 221 2.38 10.87 16.27
C ARG A 221 0.93 11.19 16.63
N THR A 222 0.68 12.20 17.47
CA THR A 222 -0.69 12.66 17.77
C THR A 222 -1.33 13.29 16.53
N TYR A 223 -0.58 14.11 15.79
CA TYR A 223 -1.05 14.77 14.58
C TYR A 223 -1.18 13.84 13.36
N LYS A 224 -0.57 12.66 13.39
CA LYS A 224 -0.72 11.62 12.36
C LYS A 224 -2.19 11.28 12.09
N SER A 225 -3.01 11.28 13.12
CA SER A 225 -4.46 11.03 13.00
C SER A 225 -5.18 12.05 12.12
N LEU A 226 -4.75 13.33 12.12
CA LEU A 226 -5.34 14.38 11.27
C LEU A 226 -5.12 14.10 9.78
N LEU A 227 -3.97 13.52 9.43
CA LEU A 227 -3.67 13.14 8.04
C LEU A 227 -4.38 11.85 7.67
N GLU A 228 -4.21 10.79 8.48
CA GLU A 228 -4.71 9.45 8.15
C GLU A 228 -6.23 9.30 8.27
N ARG A 229 -6.90 10.25 8.94
CA ARG A 229 -8.36 10.30 9.05
C ARG A 229 -8.90 11.52 8.35
N ASN A 230 -8.81 12.71 8.94
CA ASN A 230 -9.54 13.89 8.46
C ASN A 230 -9.21 14.26 7.00
N ILE A 231 -7.93 14.49 6.69
CA ILE A 231 -7.51 14.89 5.33
C ILE A 231 -7.69 13.73 4.35
N ARG A 232 -7.38 12.51 4.78
CA ARG A 232 -7.55 11.32 3.96
C ARG A 232 -9.00 11.05 3.60
N ASP A 233 -9.93 11.18 4.54
CA ASP A 233 -11.34 10.92 4.32
C ASP A 233 -11.94 11.98 3.39
N ALA A 234 -11.55 13.25 3.55
CA ALA A 234 -11.93 14.29 2.60
C ALA A 234 -11.35 14.07 1.20
N TRP A 235 -10.10 13.59 1.10
CA TRP A 235 -9.52 13.15 -0.18
C TRP A 235 -10.33 11.99 -0.80
N LEU A 236 -10.68 10.97 0.00
CA LEU A 236 -11.44 9.82 -0.48
C LEU A 236 -12.81 10.24 -1.00
N TYR A 237 -13.52 11.07 -0.24
CA TYR A 237 -14.82 11.61 -0.64
C TYR A 237 -14.69 12.40 -1.95
N THR A 238 -13.81 13.39 -1.99
CA THR A 238 -13.68 14.31 -3.14
C THR A 238 -13.16 13.63 -4.41
N VAL A 239 -12.29 12.62 -4.31
CA VAL A 239 -11.71 11.95 -5.48
C VAL A 239 -12.55 10.75 -5.93
N TYR A 240 -13.13 9.99 -5.00
CA TYR A 240 -13.80 8.73 -5.33
C TYR A 240 -15.32 8.81 -5.37
N LEU A 241 -15.95 9.62 -4.50
CA LEU A 241 -17.42 9.69 -4.41
C LEU A 241 -18.02 10.83 -5.24
N ASP A 242 -17.31 11.95 -5.41
CA ASP A 242 -17.71 12.96 -6.39
C ASP A 242 -17.58 12.41 -7.82
N SER A 243 -18.68 12.41 -8.57
CA SER A 243 -18.70 11.76 -9.88
C SER A 243 -17.86 12.50 -10.93
N SER A 244 -17.74 13.82 -10.83
CA SER A 244 -16.98 14.63 -11.80
C SER A 244 -15.47 14.45 -11.62
N ASN A 245 -15.02 14.45 -10.37
CA ASN A 245 -13.63 14.16 -10.01
C ASN A 245 -13.29 12.69 -10.24
N PHE A 246 -14.20 11.75 -9.94
CA PHE A 246 -13.95 10.33 -10.18
C PHE A 246 -13.63 10.05 -11.66
N GLU A 247 -14.43 10.58 -12.59
CA GLU A 247 -14.22 10.35 -14.02
C GLU A 247 -12.94 11.01 -14.55
N SER A 248 -12.59 12.20 -14.04
CA SER A 248 -11.42 12.95 -14.49
C SER A 248 -10.10 12.48 -13.86
N ILE A 249 -10.12 12.11 -12.59
CA ILE A 249 -8.94 11.75 -11.78
C ILE A 249 -8.87 10.23 -11.59
N ALA A 250 -9.77 9.66 -10.80
CA ALA A 250 -9.64 8.30 -10.30
C ALA A 250 -9.73 7.26 -11.43
N ARG A 251 -10.67 7.44 -12.36
CA ARG A 251 -10.83 6.55 -13.51
C ARG A 251 -9.63 6.60 -14.44
N LYS A 252 -9.10 7.80 -14.70
CA LYS A 252 -7.92 8.00 -15.55
C LYS A 252 -6.66 7.38 -14.92
N ALA A 253 -6.49 7.51 -13.60
CA ALA A 253 -5.32 7.04 -12.88
C ALA A 253 -5.34 5.55 -12.54
N TYR A 254 -6.49 5.01 -12.12
CA TYR A 254 -6.58 3.68 -11.51
C TYR A 254 -7.34 2.63 -12.35
N VAL A 255 -8.22 3.06 -13.26
CA VAL A 255 -9.10 2.15 -14.02
C VAL A 255 -8.63 1.99 -15.46
N ASN A 256 -8.42 3.10 -16.17
CA ASN A 256 -8.07 3.10 -17.59
C ASN A 256 -6.74 2.39 -17.90
N PRO A 257 -5.68 2.51 -17.08
CA PRO A 257 -4.41 1.82 -17.32
C PRO A 257 -4.50 0.30 -17.07
N SER A 258 -5.46 -0.15 -16.26
CA SER A 258 -5.53 -1.55 -15.79
C SER A 258 -6.06 -2.51 -16.86
N THR A 259 -6.92 -2.04 -17.77
CA THR A 259 -7.51 -2.87 -18.82
C THR A 259 -8.09 -2.00 -19.93
N THR A 260 -8.24 -2.54 -21.13
CA THR A 260 -8.98 -1.91 -22.24
C THR A 260 -10.44 -2.37 -22.30
N ASN A 261 -10.82 -3.42 -21.57
CA ASN A 261 -12.17 -3.98 -21.61
C ASN A 261 -13.18 -3.08 -20.83
N PRO A 262 -14.26 -2.60 -21.46
CA PRO A 262 -15.21 -1.68 -20.83
C PRO A 262 -15.97 -2.28 -19.64
N LEU A 263 -16.30 -3.58 -19.68
CA LEU A 263 -17.00 -4.24 -18.57
C LEU A 263 -16.09 -4.36 -17.34
N VAL A 264 -14.83 -4.73 -17.55
CA VAL A 264 -13.84 -4.80 -16.46
C VAL A 264 -13.55 -3.40 -15.91
N ARG A 265 -13.53 -2.37 -16.76
CA ARG A 265 -13.42 -0.98 -16.27
C ARG A 265 -14.62 -0.57 -15.41
N ALA A 266 -15.83 -0.97 -15.79
CA ALA A 266 -17.03 -0.68 -15.01
C ALA A 266 -17.01 -1.37 -13.64
N THR A 267 -16.59 -2.63 -13.58
CA THR A 267 -16.48 -3.36 -12.30
C THR A 267 -15.39 -2.78 -11.40
N LEU A 268 -14.20 -2.47 -11.95
CA LEU A 268 -13.12 -1.81 -11.21
C LEU A 268 -13.55 -0.43 -10.68
N ALA A 269 -14.28 0.33 -11.50
CA ALA A 269 -14.79 1.64 -11.08
C ALA A 269 -15.79 1.51 -9.92
N TYR A 270 -16.71 0.55 -10.00
CA TYR A 270 -17.64 0.26 -8.92
C TYR A 270 -16.91 -0.15 -7.63
N GLN A 271 -15.97 -1.09 -7.71
CA GLN A 271 -15.18 -1.56 -6.57
C GLN A 271 -14.39 -0.43 -5.88
N LEU A 272 -13.81 0.49 -6.67
CA LEU A 272 -13.09 1.64 -6.10
C LEU A 272 -14.04 2.59 -5.33
N LYS A 273 -15.24 2.84 -5.86
CA LYS A 273 -16.25 3.68 -5.18
C LYS A 273 -16.80 3.00 -3.93
N GLU A 274 -17.14 1.72 -4.04
CA GLU A 274 -17.67 0.92 -2.93
C GLU A 274 -16.66 0.87 -1.79
N ALA A 275 -15.41 0.54 -2.08
CA ALA A 275 -14.40 0.43 -1.04
C ALA A 275 -13.93 1.80 -0.51
N ALA A 276 -14.17 2.91 -1.23
CA ALA A 276 -14.06 4.27 -0.67
C ALA A 276 -15.18 4.55 0.33
N LYS A 277 -16.41 4.22 -0.06
CA LYS A 277 -17.60 4.37 0.78
C LYS A 277 -17.47 3.57 2.08
N ASP A 278 -17.08 2.30 1.98
CA ASP A 278 -16.86 1.43 3.14
C ASP A 278 -15.85 2.02 4.12
N GLN A 279 -14.84 2.74 3.64
CA GLN A 279 -13.84 3.35 4.51
C GLN A 279 -14.36 4.55 5.26
N LEU A 280 -15.14 5.39 4.59
CA LEU A 280 -15.81 6.53 5.24
C LEU A 280 -16.86 6.03 6.25
N GLN A 281 -17.55 4.93 5.94
CA GLN A 281 -18.59 4.36 6.81
C GLN A 281 -18.06 3.64 8.06
N ARG A 282 -16.75 3.37 8.14
CA ARG A 282 -16.16 2.83 9.39
C ARG A 282 -16.21 3.81 10.55
N LYS A 283 -16.28 5.11 10.26
CA LYS A 283 -16.35 6.17 11.27
C LYS A 283 -17.80 6.49 11.61
N GLU A 284 -18.64 6.67 10.60
CA GLU A 284 -20.02 7.12 10.75
C GLU A 284 -20.95 6.39 9.78
N THR A 285 -22.14 6.01 10.25
CA THR A 285 -23.13 5.29 9.43
C THR A 285 -23.60 6.11 8.23
N TYR A 286 -23.67 7.43 8.40
CA TYR A 286 -24.06 8.39 7.38
C TYR A 286 -22.86 9.24 6.96
N ILE A 287 -22.68 9.42 5.65
CA ILE A 287 -21.60 10.23 5.09
C ILE A 287 -22.18 11.63 4.85
N ASP A 288 -21.89 12.59 5.74
CA ASP A 288 -22.14 14.01 5.48
C ASP A 288 -20.89 14.64 4.82
N PRO A 289 -21.00 15.10 3.55
CA PRO A 289 -19.92 15.78 2.86
C PRO A 289 -19.39 17.02 3.59
N ASN A 290 -20.28 17.79 4.21
CA ASN A 290 -19.91 19.07 4.83
C ASN A 290 -19.08 18.84 6.09
N ASP A 291 -19.44 17.84 6.89
CA ASP A 291 -18.70 17.50 8.11
C ASP A 291 -17.31 16.98 7.77
N ILE A 292 -17.18 16.11 6.76
CA ILE A 292 -15.88 15.62 6.28
C ILE A 292 -14.99 16.77 5.81
N LEU A 293 -15.55 17.73 5.06
CA LEU A 293 -14.81 18.89 4.56
C LEU A 293 -14.43 19.85 5.69
N ALA A 294 -15.31 20.09 6.66
CA ALA A 294 -15.05 20.93 7.82
C ALA A 294 -13.94 20.33 8.72
N GLU A 295 -13.96 19.01 8.92
CA GLU A 295 -12.91 18.29 9.65
C GLU A 295 -11.55 18.40 8.96
N ALA A 296 -11.51 18.35 7.63
CA ALA A 296 -10.27 18.56 6.87
C ALA A 296 -9.79 20.01 6.93
N GLN A 297 -10.68 20.99 6.87
CA GLN A 297 -10.33 22.41 7.05
C GLN A 297 -9.69 22.65 8.42
N GLN A 298 -10.29 22.12 9.49
CA GLN A 298 -9.75 22.23 10.84
C GLN A 298 -8.41 21.49 11.00
N ALA A 299 -8.24 20.37 10.29
CA ALA A 299 -6.97 19.65 10.23
C ALA A 299 -5.87 20.50 9.58
N PHE A 300 -6.13 21.14 8.43
CA PHE A 300 -5.16 22.03 7.78
C PHE A 300 -4.79 23.22 8.67
N LYS A 301 -5.77 23.84 9.34
CA LYS A 301 -5.50 24.90 10.32
C LYS A 301 -4.58 24.44 11.45
N SER A 302 -4.81 23.23 11.97
CA SER A 302 -3.99 22.65 13.04
C SER A 302 -2.57 22.33 12.57
N LEU A 303 -2.40 21.81 11.35
CA LEU A 303 -1.10 21.58 10.73
C LEU A 303 -0.35 22.88 10.45
N SER A 304 -1.06 23.91 9.97
CA SER A 304 -0.51 25.26 9.76
C SER A 304 0.01 25.85 11.07
N TYR A 305 -0.73 25.70 12.18
CA TYR A 305 -0.28 26.15 13.50
C TYR A 305 0.96 25.38 13.97
N LEU A 306 0.97 24.05 13.77
CA LEU A 306 2.09 23.19 14.17
C LEU A 306 3.37 23.50 13.37
N LEU A 307 3.25 23.78 12.08
CA LEU A 307 4.39 24.16 11.24
C LEU A 307 4.93 25.54 11.66
N GLY A 308 4.03 26.49 11.96
CA GLY A 308 4.40 27.85 12.35
C GLY A 308 5.22 28.54 11.24
N GLU A 309 6.35 29.11 11.64
CA GLU A 309 7.33 29.77 10.76
C GLU A 309 8.46 28.82 10.30
N ASN A 310 8.40 27.55 10.68
CA ASN A 310 9.47 26.61 10.40
C ASN A 310 9.44 26.11 8.97
N ASP A 311 10.62 25.70 8.52
CA ASP A 311 10.74 25.07 7.22
C ASP A 311 10.08 23.68 7.21
N TYR A 312 10.35 22.86 8.21
CA TYR A 312 9.83 21.50 8.32
C TYR A 312 9.22 21.28 9.69
N PHE A 313 8.43 20.20 9.85
CA PHE A 313 7.82 19.86 11.14
C PHE A 313 8.83 19.48 12.22
N ILE A 314 10.05 19.10 11.82
CA ILE A 314 11.22 18.99 12.69
C ILE A 314 12.18 20.15 12.38
N HIS A 315 12.55 20.89 13.42
CA HIS A 315 13.37 22.09 13.30
C HIS A 315 14.82 21.74 12.97
N ASP A 316 15.46 22.57 12.13
CA ASP A 316 16.89 22.48 11.76
C ASP A 316 17.35 21.11 11.24
N SER A 317 16.43 20.32 10.67
CA SER A 317 16.73 18.99 10.16
C SER A 317 16.32 18.80 8.71
N THR A 318 16.70 17.66 8.14
CA THR A 318 16.07 17.15 6.93
C THR A 318 14.58 16.87 7.20
N PRO A 319 13.69 17.04 6.21
CA PRO A 319 12.28 16.72 6.37
C PRO A 319 12.07 15.25 6.75
N CYS A 320 11.12 15.01 7.65
CA CYS A 320 10.86 13.72 8.24
C CYS A 320 9.75 12.95 7.50
N TRP A 321 9.39 11.77 8.00
CA TRP A 321 8.26 11.01 7.47
C TRP A 321 6.95 11.82 7.50
N PHE A 322 6.72 12.59 8.56
CA PHE A 322 5.52 13.41 8.68
C PHE A 322 5.47 14.53 7.63
N ASP A 323 6.60 15.17 7.32
CA ASP A 323 6.70 16.12 6.21
C ASP A 323 6.33 15.46 4.87
N ALA A 324 6.76 14.22 4.64
CA ALA A 324 6.43 13.46 3.43
C ALA A 324 4.92 13.15 3.35
N SER A 325 4.30 12.81 4.48
CA SER A 325 2.86 12.57 4.56
C SER A 325 2.06 13.83 4.27
N VAL A 326 2.40 14.98 4.88
CA VAL A 326 1.75 16.26 4.58
C VAL A 326 1.93 16.62 3.11
N PHE A 327 3.16 16.57 2.60
CA PHE A 327 3.49 16.84 1.20
C PHE A 327 2.67 15.99 0.24
N SER A 328 2.49 14.70 0.53
CA SER A 328 1.77 13.79 -0.36
C SER A 328 0.33 14.22 -0.64
N TYR A 329 -0.36 14.80 0.34
CA TYR A 329 -1.73 15.29 0.18
C TYR A 329 -1.73 16.70 -0.38
N THR A 330 -0.94 17.61 0.19
CA THR A 330 -0.93 19.02 -0.25
C THR A 330 -0.47 19.15 -1.70
N HIS A 331 0.50 18.32 -2.13
CA HIS A 331 0.96 18.31 -3.50
C HIS A 331 -0.13 17.92 -4.48
N LEU A 332 -0.83 16.81 -4.21
CA LEU A 332 -1.88 16.29 -5.09
C LEU A 332 -3.14 17.14 -5.09
N ILE A 333 -3.50 17.73 -3.95
CA ILE A 333 -4.64 18.65 -3.86
C ILE A 333 -4.37 19.91 -4.71
N LEU A 334 -3.14 20.43 -4.70
CA LEU A 334 -2.76 21.64 -5.44
C LEU A 334 -2.17 21.35 -6.83
N ASP A 335 -2.17 20.09 -7.28
CA ASP A 335 -1.68 19.72 -8.61
C ASP A 335 -2.78 19.95 -9.67
N GLN A 336 -2.59 20.99 -10.48
CA GLN A 336 -3.51 21.34 -11.56
C GLN A 336 -3.52 20.29 -12.69
N THR A 337 -2.46 19.49 -12.82
CA THR A 337 -2.34 18.47 -13.87
C THR A 337 -3.19 17.23 -13.58
N LEU A 338 -3.65 17.06 -12.34
CA LEU A 338 -4.45 15.92 -11.90
C LEU A 338 -5.85 15.90 -12.55
N GLY A 339 -6.39 17.08 -12.89
CA GLY A 339 -7.65 17.22 -13.63
C GLY A 339 -8.89 17.53 -12.78
N TRP A 340 -8.70 18.17 -11.62
CA TRP A 340 -9.77 18.59 -10.70
C TRP A 340 -10.96 19.30 -11.40
N LYS A 341 -12.17 18.91 -11.03
CA LYS A 341 -13.44 19.56 -11.43
C LYS A 341 -14.07 20.33 -10.29
N TYR A 342 -14.01 19.76 -9.09
CA TYR A 342 -14.44 20.39 -7.86
C TYR A 342 -13.39 20.16 -6.77
N ASN A 343 -12.80 21.21 -6.21
CA ASN A 343 -11.68 21.08 -5.28
C ASN A 343 -11.77 22.09 -4.11
N PRO A 344 -12.66 21.87 -3.14
CA PRO A 344 -12.75 22.71 -1.94
C PRO A 344 -11.48 22.63 -1.07
N LEU A 345 -10.77 21.48 -1.10
CA LEU A 345 -9.57 21.27 -0.32
C LEU A 345 -8.42 22.20 -0.73
N ALA A 346 -8.31 22.52 -2.01
CA ALA A 346 -7.34 23.51 -2.49
C ALA A 346 -7.60 24.89 -1.88
N SER A 347 -8.86 25.34 -1.86
CA SER A 347 -9.22 26.63 -1.25
C SER A 347 -8.87 26.68 0.24
N PHE A 348 -9.15 25.61 0.99
CA PHE A 348 -8.75 25.53 2.40
C PHE A 348 -7.24 25.53 2.61
N LEU A 349 -6.48 24.89 1.72
CA LEU A 349 -5.01 24.90 1.79
C LEU A 349 -4.41 26.26 1.42
N GLU A 350 -5.01 26.97 0.46
CA GLU A 350 -4.57 28.29 0.03
C GLU A 350 -4.73 29.36 1.12
N GLU A 351 -5.64 29.16 2.08
CA GLU A 351 -5.74 29.98 3.31
C GLU A 351 -4.52 29.84 4.23
N HIS A 352 -3.69 28.81 4.04
CA HIS A 352 -2.52 28.49 4.87
C HIS A 352 -1.22 28.58 4.06
N PRO A 353 -0.67 29.79 3.82
CA PRO A 353 0.45 30.01 2.92
C PRO A 353 1.73 29.29 3.35
N ASN A 354 1.93 29.04 4.65
CA ASN A 354 3.09 28.28 5.14
C ASN A 354 3.04 26.80 4.69
N LEU A 355 1.86 26.17 4.64
CA LEU A 355 1.70 24.81 4.09
C LEU A 355 1.92 24.77 2.58
N VAL A 356 1.50 25.80 1.85
CA VAL A 356 1.76 25.93 0.41
C VAL A 356 3.26 26.10 0.15
N GLN A 357 3.94 26.92 0.94
CA GLN A 357 5.40 27.09 0.87
C GLN A 357 6.15 25.82 1.25
N HIS A 358 5.69 25.08 2.27
CA HIS A 358 6.23 23.76 2.65
C HIS A 358 6.17 22.79 1.48
N ARG A 359 5.01 22.70 0.81
CA ARG A 359 4.86 21.91 -0.43
C ARG A 359 5.89 22.36 -1.48
N GLN A 360 5.98 23.66 -1.75
CA GLN A 360 6.86 24.19 -2.80
C GLN A 360 8.34 23.89 -2.51
N ARG A 361 8.79 24.07 -1.27
CA ARG A 361 10.17 23.74 -0.86
C ARG A 361 10.51 22.27 -1.05
N ILE A 362 9.58 21.36 -0.76
CA ILE A 362 9.80 19.93 -0.98
C ILE A 362 9.82 19.61 -2.47
N LEU A 363 8.94 20.23 -3.26
CA LEU A 363 8.93 20.05 -4.70
C LEU A 363 10.27 20.48 -5.29
N ASP A 364 10.68 21.73 -5.09
CA ASP A 364 11.90 22.31 -5.68
C ASP A 364 13.19 21.59 -5.29
N LYS A 365 13.24 21.02 -4.07
CA LYS A 365 14.44 20.38 -3.55
C LYS A 365 14.58 18.91 -3.95
N TYR A 366 13.47 18.21 -4.18
CA TYR A 366 13.47 16.75 -4.34
C TYR A 366 12.86 16.25 -5.65
N PHE A 367 12.13 17.06 -6.42
CA PHE A 367 11.43 16.67 -7.65
C PHE A 367 11.69 17.65 -8.77
#